data_AF-A0A931IGG0-F1
#
_entry.id   AF-A0A931IGG0-F1
#
_cell.length_a   1.000
_cell.length_b   1.000
_cell.length_c   1.000
_cell.angle_alpha   90.00
_cell.angle_beta   90.00
_cell.angle_gamma   90.00
#
_symmetry.space_group_name_H-M   'P 1'
#
loop_
_entity.id
_entity.type
_entity.pdbx_description
1 polymer ?
#
loop_
_entity_poly.entity_id
_entity_poly.type
_entity_poly.pdbx_seq_one_letter_code
_entity_poly.pdbx_strand_id
1 'polypeptide(L)'
;MVRRGVPLRRTDLRALANRHGYRLVSTVTMSARPLVASMVIAQHLAEYGATAVVVPAYEHAEPWRVFITDACSLITPVHRYPRGHRWPVADLDVGRL
;
A
#
# COMPACT_ATOMS: atom_id res chain seq x y z
N MET A 1 4.56 -8.62 18.70
CA MET A 1 6.01 -8.83 18.89
C MET A 1 6.73 -7.72 18.15
N VAL A 2 7.33 -6.80 18.89
CA VAL A 2 7.99 -5.60 18.35
C VAL A 2 9.41 -5.95 17.96
N ARG A 3 9.87 -5.47 16.79
CA ARG A 3 11.27 -5.08 16.65
C ARG A 3 11.36 -3.67 16.05
N ARG A 4 11.75 -2.78 16.94
CA ARG A 4 12.21 -1.40 16.76
C ARG A 4 13.50 -1.46 15.92
N GLY A 5 13.58 -0.72 14.80
CA GLY A 5 14.89 -0.46 14.19
C GLY A 5 15.02 -0.45 12.67
N VAL A 6 13.97 -0.45 11.85
CA VAL A 6 14.14 0.07 10.48
C VAL A 6 14.06 1.59 10.59
N PRO A 7 15.12 2.35 10.29
CA PRO A 7 14.98 3.78 10.14
C PRO A 7 14.01 3.95 8.98
N LEU A 8 12.77 4.35 9.27
CA LEU A 8 11.94 4.99 8.28
C LEU A 8 12.79 6.18 7.83
N ARG A 9 13.45 6.08 6.68
CA ARG A 9 13.75 7.29 5.91
C ARG A 9 12.42 8.03 5.93
N ARG A 10 12.37 9.21 6.57
CA ARG A 10 11.13 9.98 6.70
C ARG A 10 10.72 10.39 5.29
N THR A 11 10.07 9.48 4.57
CA THR A 11 9.45 9.75 3.29
C THR A 11 8.24 10.58 3.64
N ASP A 12 8.32 11.87 3.33
CA ASP A 12 7.18 12.75 3.43
C ASP A 12 6.12 12.28 2.43
N LEU A 13 5.12 11.53 2.94
CA LEU A 13 4.05 10.95 2.13
C LEU A 13 3.19 12.03 1.48
N ARG A 14 3.11 13.23 2.08
CA ARG A 14 2.38 14.36 1.49
C ARG A 14 3.16 14.91 0.30
N ALA A 15 4.47 15.10 0.44
CA ALA A 15 5.32 15.51 -0.67
C ALA A 15 5.33 14.46 -1.81
N LEU A 16 5.33 13.17 -1.47
CA LEU A 16 5.26 12.08 -2.45
C LEU A 16 3.91 12.08 -3.17
N ALA A 17 2.78 12.20 -2.46
CA ALA A 17 1.46 12.30 -3.08
C ALA A 17 1.37 13.50 -4.05
N ASN A 18 1.83 14.67 -3.59
CA ASN A 18 1.80 15.91 -4.39
C ASN A 18 2.61 15.78 -5.69
N ARG A 19 3.79 15.13 -5.64
CA ARG A 19 4.62 14.88 -6.82
C ARG A 19 3.88 14.09 -7.91
N HIS A 20 2.94 13.23 -7.51
CA HIS A 20 2.14 12.43 -8.42
C HIS A 20 0.77 13.05 -8.75
N GLY A 21 0.52 14.31 -8.34
CA GLY A 21 -0.75 15.00 -8.58
C GLY A 21 -1.89 14.58 -7.65
N TYR A 22 -1.58 13.93 -6.53
CA TYR A 22 -2.57 13.50 -5.54
C TYR A 22 -2.52 14.35 -4.27
N ARG A 23 -3.70 14.59 -3.68
CA ARG A 23 -3.82 15.17 -2.35
C ARG A 23 -3.87 14.05 -1.31
N LEU A 24 -2.99 14.09 -0.31
CA LEU A 24 -3.05 13.17 0.83
C LEU A 24 -4.28 13.48 1.71
N VAL A 25 -5.23 12.55 1.75
CA VAL A 25 -6.52 12.68 2.47
C VAL A 25 -6.54 11.97 3.83
N SER A 26 -5.79 10.88 3.98
CA SER A 26 -5.65 10.14 5.23
C SER A 26 -4.28 9.45 5.29
N THR A 27 -3.81 9.13 6.50
CA THR A 27 -2.59 8.35 6.73
C THR A 27 -2.88 7.27 7.75
N VAL A 28 -2.68 6.02 7.37
CA VAL A 28 -2.88 4.87 8.25
C VAL A 28 -1.52 4.27 8.59
N THR A 29 -1.22 4.16 9.88
CA THR A 29 -0.08 3.37 10.36
C THR A 29 -0.60 2.08 10.95
N MET A 30 -0.10 0.94 10.49
CA MET A 30 -0.67 -0.36 10.83
C MET A 30 0.36 -1.25 11.49
N SER A 31 0.02 -1.76 12.67
CA SER A 31 0.71 -2.87 13.34
C SER A 31 -0.31 -3.96 13.65
N ALA A 32 -0.91 -4.52 12.60
CA ALA A 32 -2.01 -5.47 12.69
C ALA A 32 -1.69 -6.76 11.92
N ARG A 33 -2.38 -7.85 12.27
CA ARG A 33 -2.32 -9.10 11.49
C ARG A 33 -2.89 -8.86 10.09
N PRO A 34 -2.44 -9.60 9.05
CA PRO A 34 -2.77 -9.30 7.65
C PRO A 34 -4.26 -9.10 7.35
N LEU A 35 -5.14 -9.94 7.92
CA LEU A 35 -6.59 -9.84 7.73
C LEU A 35 -7.16 -8.50 8.24
N VAL A 36 -6.79 -8.11 9.46
CA VAL A 36 -7.24 -6.86 10.07
C VAL A 36 -6.71 -5.67 9.28
N ALA A 37 -5.47 -5.77 8.80
CA ALA A 37 -4.90 -4.75 7.94
C ALA A 37 -5.67 -4.60 6.62
N SER A 38 -6.03 -5.71 5.96
CA SER A 38 -6.86 -5.68 4.75
C SER A 38 -8.19 -4.96 4.99
N MET A 39 -8.87 -5.24 6.10
CA MET A 39 -10.15 -4.62 6.44
C MET A 39 -10.03 -3.11 6.64
N VAL A 40 -9.01 -2.65 7.38
CA VAL A 40 -8.82 -1.22 7.61
C VAL A 40 -8.42 -0.50 6.33
N ILE A 41 -7.63 -1.12 5.45
CA ILE A 41 -7.34 -0.58 4.11
C ILE A 41 -8.65 -0.45 3.32
N ALA A 42 -9.47 -1.52 3.26
CA ALA A 42 -10.74 -1.51 2.56
C ALA A 42 -11.68 -0.40 3.06
N GLN A 43 -11.79 -0.26 4.40
CA GLN A 43 -12.57 0.81 5.03
C GLN A 43 -12.08 2.19 4.60
N HIS A 44 -10.77 2.45 4.68
CA HIS A 44 -10.21 3.76 4.32
C HIS A 44 -10.39 4.07 2.83
N LEU A 45 -10.24 3.08 1.95
CA LEU A 45 -10.48 3.27 0.52
C LEU A 45 -11.93 3.68 0.25
N ALA A 46 -12.88 3.02 0.92
CA ALA A 46 -14.31 3.32 0.79
C ALA A 46 -14.68 4.68 1.40
N GLU A 47 -14.26 4.94 2.64
CA GLU A 47 -14.60 6.14 3.41
C GLU A 47 -14.10 7.43 2.74
N TYR A 48 -12.89 7.40 2.19
CA TYR A 48 -12.27 8.57 1.57
C TYR A 48 -12.38 8.60 0.03
N GLY A 49 -13.04 7.61 -0.59
CA GLY A 49 -13.13 7.49 -2.04
C GLY A 49 -11.74 7.52 -2.71
N ALA A 50 -10.75 6.88 -2.09
CA ALA A 50 -9.36 7.09 -2.45
C ALA A 50 -9.04 6.54 -3.85
N THR A 51 -8.49 7.39 -4.72
CA THR A 51 -8.08 7.01 -6.09
C THR A 51 -6.64 6.52 -6.17
N ALA A 52 -5.88 6.67 -5.08
CA ALA A 52 -4.54 6.12 -4.93
C ALA A 52 -4.17 5.84 -3.46
N VAL A 53 -3.29 4.86 -3.25
CA VAL A 53 -2.59 4.58 -1.99
C VAL A 53 -1.11 4.90 -2.18
N VAL A 54 -0.55 5.71 -1.28
CA VAL A 54 0.87 6.07 -1.27
C VAL A 54 1.54 5.34 -0.11
N VAL A 55 2.59 4.58 -0.39
CA VAL A 55 3.37 3.87 0.63
C VAL A 55 4.84 4.33 0.65
N PRO A 56 5.51 4.28 1.81
CA PRO A 56 6.90 4.74 1.93
C PRO A 56 7.90 3.79 1.26
N ALA A 57 7.55 2.52 1.06
CA ALA A 57 8.32 1.55 0.28
C ALA A 57 7.40 0.39 -0.18
N TYR A 58 7.81 -0.38 -1.19
CA TYR A 58 6.97 -1.42 -1.81
C TYR A 58 6.56 -2.52 -0.81
N GLU A 59 7.45 -2.86 0.11
CA GLU A 59 7.29 -3.89 1.14
C GLU A 59 6.09 -3.59 2.07
N HIS A 60 5.71 -2.32 2.20
CA HIS A 60 4.52 -1.92 2.96
C HIS A 60 3.20 -2.25 2.25
N ALA A 61 3.23 -2.41 0.92
CA ALA A 61 2.04 -2.72 0.12
C ALA A 61 2.07 -4.14 -0.43
N GLU A 62 3.23 -4.81 -0.47
CA GLU A 62 3.42 -6.10 -1.14
C GLU A 62 2.32 -7.14 -0.81
N PRO A 63 1.92 -7.38 0.46
CA PRO A 63 0.89 -8.37 0.77
C PRO A 63 -0.50 -8.01 0.24
N TRP A 64 -0.76 -6.73 0.00
CA TRP A 64 -2.06 -6.19 -0.43
C TRP A 64 -2.00 -5.63 -1.85
N ARG A 65 -0.89 -5.80 -2.56
CA ARG A 65 -0.61 -5.08 -3.82
C ARG A 65 -1.69 -5.32 -4.87
N VAL A 66 -2.16 -6.56 -5.00
CA VAL A 66 -3.23 -6.95 -5.93
C VAL A 66 -4.53 -6.27 -5.53
N PHE A 67 -4.93 -6.44 -4.26
CA PHE A 67 -6.14 -5.83 -3.70
C PHE A 67 -6.17 -4.30 -3.87
N ILE A 68 -5.04 -3.63 -3.56
CA ILE A 68 -4.92 -2.18 -3.71
C ILE A 68 -5.03 -1.79 -5.18
N THR A 69 -4.34 -2.49 -6.08
CA THR A 69 -4.39 -2.17 -7.52
C THR A 69 -5.72 -2.51 -8.18
N ASP A 70 -6.52 -3.43 -7.63
CA ASP A 70 -7.88 -3.67 -8.12
C ASP A 70 -8.80 -2.47 -7.81
N ALA A 71 -8.60 -1.85 -6.64
CA ALA A 71 -9.40 -0.73 -6.16
C ALA A 71 -8.90 0.65 -6.64
N CYS A 72 -7.59 0.88 -6.72
CA CYS A 72 -7.01 2.20 -6.95
C CYS A 72 -5.57 2.12 -7.49
N SER A 73 -4.88 3.26 -7.67
CA SER A 73 -3.45 3.23 -8.01
C SER A 73 -2.59 2.99 -6.77
N LEU A 74 -1.53 2.17 -6.85
CA LEU A 74 -0.51 2.07 -5.81
C LEU A 74 0.71 2.91 -6.20
N ILE A 75 1.16 3.78 -5.31
CA ILE A 75 2.30 4.67 -5.51
C ILE A 75 3.36 4.36 -4.45
N THR A 76 4.56 4.03 -4.91
CA THR A 76 5.76 3.92 -4.08
C THR A 76 6.70 5.09 -4.43
N PRO A 77 7.81 5.31 -3.68
CA PRO A 77 8.77 6.34 -4.06
C PRO A 77 9.42 6.12 -5.44
N VAL A 78 9.43 4.87 -5.92
CA VAL A 78 10.16 4.47 -7.14
C VAL A 78 9.25 4.21 -8.32
N HIS A 79 7.98 3.83 -8.10
CA HIS A 79 7.10 3.41 -9.18
C HIS A 79 5.62 3.68 -8.87
N ARG A 80 4.83 3.87 -9.94
CA ARG A 80 3.38 3.95 -9.89
C ARG A 80 2.78 2.73 -10.59
N TYR A 81 2.00 1.96 -9.85
CA TYR A 81 1.20 0.86 -10.36
C TYR A 81 -0.23 1.35 -10.54
N PRO A 82 -0.75 1.48 -11.78
CA PRO A 82 -2.10 1.98 -12.02
C PRO A 82 -3.16 1.02 -11.49
N ARG A 83 -4.40 1.52 -11.35
CA ARG A 83 -5.54 0.64 -11.12
C ARG A 83 -5.66 -0.39 -12.26
N GLY A 84 -5.93 -1.65 -11.92
CA GLY A 84 -5.96 -2.77 -12.84
C GLY A 84 -4.57 -3.26 -13.28
N HIS A 85 -3.50 -2.84 -12.60
CA HIS A 85 -2.16 -3.34 -12.88
C HIS A 85 -2.11 -4.86 -12.76
N ARG A 86 -1.69 -5.53 -13.84
CA ARG A 86 -1.51 -6.97 -13.86
C ARG A 86 -0.17 -7.31 -13.26
N TRP A 87 -0.20 -7.77 -12.02
CA TRP A 87 0.98 -8.31 -11.37
C TRP A 87 1.43 -9.57 -12.10
N PRO A 88 2.73 -9.75 -12.36
CA PRO A 88 3.23 -11.04 -12.81
C PRO A 88 2.83 -12.08 -11.76
N VAL A 89 2.26 -13.19 -12.23
CA VAL A 89 2.02 -14.36 -11.39
C VAL A 89 3.41 -14.87 -11.01
N ALA A 90 3.92 -14.44 -9.86
CA ALA A 90 4.95 -15.21 -9.20
C ALA A 90 4.30 -16.57 -8.95
N ASP A 91 4.96 -17.66 -9.37
CA ASP A 91 4.56 -19.02 -9.04
C ASP A 91 4.12 -19.00 -7.58
N LEU A 92 2.81 -19.15 -7.38
CA LEU A 92 2.28 -19.40 -6.07
C LEU A 92 2.92 -20.73 -5.73
N ASP A 93 3.92 -20.72 -4.86
CA ASP A 93 4.50 -21.91 -4.26
C ASP A 93 3.39 -22.51 -3.36
N VAL A 94 2.37 -23.07 -4.00
CA VAL A 94 1.29 -23.89 -3.43
C VAL A 94 1.93 -25.24 -3.11
N GLY A 95 2.94 -25.21 -2.26
CA GLY A 95 3.80 -26.34 -1.95
C GLY A 95 4.08 -26.52 -0.46
N ARG A 96 3.51 -25.69 0.41
CA ARG A 96 3.57 -25.87 1.87
C ARG A 96 2.32 -25.34 2.57
N LEU A 97 1.23 -26.10 2.47
CA LEU A 97 0.21 -26.21 3.52
C LEU A 97 -0.09 -27.69 3.72
#